data_AF-A0A7J0ET62-F1
#
_entry.id   AF-A0A7J0ET62-F1
#
_cell.length_a   1.000
_cell.length_b   1.000
_cell.length_c   1.000
_cell.angle_alpha   90.00
_cell.angle_beta   90.00
_cell.angle_gamma   90.00
#
_symmetry.space_group_name_H-M   'P 1'
#
loop_
_entity.id
_entity.type
_entity.pdbx_description
1 polymer ?
#
loop_
_entity_poly.entity_id
_entity_poly.type
_entity_poly.pdbx_seq_one_letter_code
_entity_poly.pdbx_strand_id
1 'polypeptide(L)'
;MEDTLRQCETKPIKGETKFCATSLESMLGFTQAIFGINTKFKVLSTTHFTESTARLQNYTILENPQEISAPKIVACHTMPYPYAIFYCHYQESESKVFKVLLDGENEEKVEAVAVCHMDTSRWSPEHVSFRVLGIEPGSSPVCHFFPADNLVWIPIFPS
;
A
#
# COMPACT_ATOMS: atom_id res chain seq x y z
N MET A 1 8.43 11.07 14.38
CA MET A 1 8.62 12.29 13.56
C MET A 1 9.91 12.20 12.74
N GLU A 2 11.06 12.01 13.38
CA GLU A 2 12.35 11.85 12.67
C GLU A 2 12.32 10.70 11.65
N ASP A 3 11.72 9.56 12.02
CA ASP A 3 11.57 8.43 11.08
C ASP A 3 10.76 8.78 9.83
N THR A 4 9.70 9.59 9.97
CA THR A 4 8.89 10.06 8.82
C THR A 4 9.74 10.92 7.89
N LEU A 5 10.50 11.87 8.44
CA LEU A 5 11.40 12.72 7.64
C LEU A 5 12.48 11.89 6.96
N ARG A 6 13.11 10.97 7.70
CA ARG A 6 14.10 10.04 7.13
C ARG A 6 13.51 9.23 5.99
N GLN A 7 12.29 8.69 6.13
CA GLN A 7 11.63 7.93 5.08
C GLN A 7 11.35 8.78 3.84
N CYS A 8 10.91 10.03 4.03
CA CYS A 8 10.66 10.98 2.94
C CYS A 8 11.94 11.36 2.19
N GLU A 9 13.02 11.66 2.92
CA GLU A 9 14.29 12.16 2.38
C GLU A 9 15.22 11.07 1.83
N THR A 10 15.03 9.82 2.27
CA THR A 10 15.79 8.68 1.76
C THR A 10 15.67 8.61 0.23
N LYS A 11 16.72 8.22 -0.48
CA LYS A 11 16.62 8.08 -1.94
C LYS A 11 15.79 6.84 -2.31
N PRO A 12 14.97 6.88 -3.37
CA PRO A 12 14.25 5.70 -3.82
C PRO A 12 15.21 4.59 -4.25
N ILE A 13 14.77 3.34 -4.09
CA ILE A 13 15.51 2.19 -4.62
C ILE A 13 15.38 2.13 -6.15
N LYS A 14 16.20 1.29 -6.80
CA LYS A 14 16.16 1.15 -8.27
C LYS A 14 14.81 0.59 -8.74
N GLY A 15 14.08 1.38 -9.50
CA GLY A 15 12.74 1.04 -10.01
C GLY A 15 11.60 1.50 -9.11
N GLU A 16 11.91 2.17 -8.00
CA GLU A 16 10.91 2.88 -7.18
C GLU A 16 10.87 4.34 -7.60
N THR A 17 9.66 4.88 -7.72
CA THR A 17 9.43 6.32 -7.67
C THR A 17 8.64 6.62 -6.40
N LYS A 18 9.11 7.54 -5.57
CA LYS A 18 8.45 7.88 -4.30
C LYS A 18 8.38 9.38 -4.07
N PHE A 19 7.38 9.80 -3.31
CA PHE A 19 7.09 11.19 -3.00
C PHE A 19 6.35 11.29 -1.67
N CYS A 20 6.75 12.22 -0.81
CA CYS A 20 5.96 12.55 0.38
C CYS A 20 5.01 13.70 0.06
N ALA A 21 3.75 13.36 -0.12
CA ALA A 21 2.66 14.28 -0.37
C ALA A 21 2.17 14.92 0.94
N THR A 22 1.92 16.23 0.93
CA THR A 22 1.41 16.97 2.09
C THR A 22 -0.06 17.36 1.95
N SER A 23 -0.67 17.04 0.81
CA SER A 23 -2.08 17.28 0.51
C SER A 23 -2.63 16.29 -0.51
N LEU A 24 -3.95 16.21 -0.64
CA LEU A 24 -4.61 15.38 -1.66
C LEU A 24 -4.23 15.82 -3.08
N GLU A 25 -4.12 17.11 -3.33
CA GLU A 25 -3.71 17.67 -4.63
C GLU A 25 -2.31 17.17 -5.01
N SER A 26 -1.39 17.14 -4.04
CA SER A 26 -0.04 16.62 -4.28
C SER A 26 -0.01 15.10 -4.51
N MET A 27 -0.89 14.34 -3.83
CA MET A 27 -1.08 12.90 -4.11
C MET A 27 -1.62 12.67 -5.53
N LEU A 28 -2.59 13.46 -5.96
CA LEU A 28 -3.17 13.38 -7.29
C LEU A 28 -2.14 13.75 -8.37
N GLY A 29 -1.35 14.80 -8.15
CA GLY A 29 -0.26 15.19 -9.04
C GLY A 29 0.78 14.08 -9.21
N PHE A 30 1.17 13.42 -8.11
CA PHE A 30 2.06 12.26 -8.17
C PHE A 30 1.43 11.09 -8.94
N THR A 31 0.17 10.76 -8.64
CA THR A 31 -0.57 9.68 -9.31
C THR A 31 -0.67 9.91 -10.82
N GLN A 32 -0.99 11.13 -11.23
CA GLN A 32 -1.04 11.53 -12.65
C GLN A 32 0.33 11.48 -13.32
N ALA A 33 1.41 11.81 -12.63
CA ALA A 33 2.76 11.68 -13.17
C ALA A 33 3.12 10.22 -13.48
N ILE A 34 2.65 9.26 -12.68
CA ILE A 34 2.90 7.82 -12.87
C ILE A 34 1.96 7.19 -13.92
N PHE A 35 0.67 7.52 -13.87
CA PHE A 35 -0.35 6.94 -14.75
C PHE A 35 -0.49 7.67 -16.09
N GLY A 36 -0.04 8.92 -16.18
CA GLY A 36 -0.29 9.82 -17.30
C GLY A 36 -1.47 10.76 -17.04
N ILE A 37 -1.36 12.00 -17.50
CA ILE A 37 -2.27 13.10 -17.12
C ILE A 37 -3.73 12.90 -17.55
N ASN A 38 -3.96 12.12 -18.62
CA ASN A 38 -5.30 11.83 -19.16
C ASN A 38 -5.84 10.46 -18.74
N THR A 39 -5.10 9.73 -17.90
CA THR A 39 -5.49 8.40 -17.45
C THR A 39 -6.51 8.53 -16.34
N LYS A 40 -7.68 7.91 -16.52
CA LYS A 40 -8.67 7.78 -15.44
C LYS A 40 -8.17 6.75 -14.43
N PHE A 41 -8.42 6.98 -13.16
CA PHE A 41 -8.04 6.08 -12.08
C PHE A 41 -9.11 6.05 -11.00
N LYS A 42 -9.09 5.00 -10.17
CA LYS A 42 -9.91 4.88 -8.95
C LYS A 42 -9.03 4.66 -7.73
N VAL A 43 -9.61 4.94 -6.57
CA VAL A 43 -9.02 4.65 -5.26
C VAL A 43 -9.58 3.34 -4.73
N LEU A 44 -8.72 2.58 -4.07
CA LEU A 44 -9.06 1.48 -3.19
C LEU A 44 -8.57 1.85 -1.79
N SER A 45 -9.38 1.55 -0.78
CA SER A 45 -9.06 1.73 0.63
C SER A 45 -9.70 0.60 1.43
N THR A 46 -9.10 0.29 2.57
CA THR A 46 -9.68 -0.67 3.50
C THR A 46 -10.95 -0.10 4.14
N THR A 47 -12.01 -0.89 4.16
CA THR A 47 -13.33 -0.48 4.68
C THR A 47 -13.68 -1.32 5.91
N HIS A 48 -13.92 -0.66 7.02
CA HIS A 48 -14.43 -1.26 8.24
C HIS A 48 -15.95 -1.15 8.24
N PHE A 49 -16.67 -2.28 8.34
CA PHE A 49 -18.14 -2.28 8.32
C PHE A 49 -18.77 -1.98 9.69
N THR A 50 -17.96 -2.04 10.74
CA THR A 50 -18.35 -1.79 12.13
C THR A 50 -17.31 -0.88 12.78
N GLU A 51 -17.72 0.01 13.67
CA GLU A 51 -16.76 0.75 14.49
C GLU A 51 -16.06 -0.21 15.44
N SER A 52 -14.74 -0.34 15.27
CA SER A 52 -13.91 -1.16 16.13
C SER A 52 -13.03 -0.28 17.01
N THR A 53 -13.00 -0.63 18.29
CA THR A 53 -12.18 0.04 19.29
C THR A 53 -10.87 -0.72 19.56
N ALA A 54 -10.68 -1.87 18.90
CA ALA A 54 -9.51 -2.72 19.10
C ALA A 54 -8.28 -2.08 18.46
N ARG A 55 -7.25 -1.81 19.27
CA ARG A 55 -5.95 -1.30 18.78
C ARG A 55 -5.14 -2.38 18.05
N LEU A 56 -5.32 -3.64 18.43
CA LEU A 56 -4.66 -4.81 17.85
C LEU A 56 -5.52 -6.03 18.11
N GLN A 57 -5.71 -6.86 17.08
CA GLN A 57 -6.40 -8.15 17.19
C GLN A 57 -5.98 -9.09 16.06
N ASN A 58 -6.32 -10.37 16.20
CA ASN A 58 -6.19 -11.32 15.11
C ASN A 58 -7.36 -11.20 14.15
N TYR A 59 -7.10 -11.54 12.89
CA TYR A 59 -8.11 -11.61 11.84
C TYR A 59 -8.06 -12.97 11.15
N THR A 60 -9.23 -13.46 10.77
CA THR A 60 -9.39 -14.63 9.92
C THR A 60 -9.77 -14.20 8.52
N ILE A 61 -9.10 -14.74 7.50
CA ILE A 61 -9.49 -14.54 6.09
C ILE A 61 -10.71 -15.43 5.82
N LEU A 62 -11.84 -14.81 5.45
CA LEU A 62 -13.12 -15.52 5.28
C LEU A 62 -13.25 -16.20 3.91
N GLU A 63 -12.68 -15.59 2.88
CA GLU A 63 -12.82 -16.02 1.49
C GLU A 63 -11.47 -15.91 0.77
N ASN A 64 -11.36 -16.56 -0.39
CA ASN A 64 -10.16 -16.42 -1.22
C ASN A 64 -9.93 -14.95 -1.60
N PRO A 65 -8.71 -14.40 -1.40
CA PRO A 65 -8.37 -13.06 -1.84
C PRO A 65 -8.71 -12.82 -3.31
N GLN A 66 -9.45 -11.75 -3.59
CA GLN A 66 -9.84 -11.38 -4.94
C GLN A 66 -8.79 -10.45 -5.54
N GLU A 67 -8.05 -10.92 -6.56
CA GLU A 67 -7.09 -10.09 -7.29
C GLU A 67 -7.81 -8.99 -8.08
N ILE A 68 -7.31 -7.77 -7.99
CA ILE A 68 -7.72 -6.65 -8.83
C ILE A 68 -6.62 -6.42 -9.85
N SER A 69 -6.91 -6.76 -11.11
CA SER A 69 -5.99 -6.55 -12.22
C SER A 69 -5.70 -5.06 -12.41
N ALA A 70 -4.44 -4.67 -12.21
CA ALA A 70 -3.96 -3.30 -12.41
C ALA A 70 -2.51 -3.33 -12.93
N PRO A 71 -2.21 -2.74 -14.10
CA PRO A 71 -0.86 -2.76 -14.66
C PRO A 71 0.11 -1.81 -13.95
N LYS A 72 -0.41 -0.83 -13.20
CA LYS A 72 0.35 0.09 -12.36
C LYS A 72 -0.42 0.36 -11.08
N ILE A 73 0.30 0.50 -9.98
CA ILE A 73 -0.27 0.72 -8.66
C ILE A 73 0.50 1.85 -7.99
N VAL A 74 -0.20 2.89 -7.56
CA VAL A 74 0.38 3.94 -6.70
C VAL A 74 -0.21 3.74 -5.32
N ALA A 75 0.64 3.44 -4.34
CA ALA A 75 0.25 3.32 -2.94
C ALA A 75 0.65 4.59 -2.19
N CYS A 76 -0.23 5.11 -1.34
CA CYS A 76 0.02 6.25 -0.47
C CYS A 76 -0.30 5.86 0.98
N HIS A 77 0.70 5.99 1.85
CA HIS A 77 0.65 5.62 3.25
C HIS A 77 0.63 6.85 4.14
N THR A 78 -0.34 6.95 5.03
CA THR A 78 -0.35 7.99 6.07
C THR A 78 0.83 7.78 7.01
N MET A 79 1.60 8.85 7.23
CA MET A 79 2.80 8.81 8.05
C MET A 79 2.56 9.48 9.41
N PRO A 80 3.15 8.95 10.50
CA PRO A 80 3.03 9.56 11.82
C PRO A 80 3.79 10.89 11.88
N TYR A 81 3.07 12.00 11.74
CA TYR A 81 3.62 13.36 11.75
C TYR A 81 2.54 14.37 12.22
N PRO A 82 2.91 15.51 12.86
CA PRO A 82 1.94 16.49 13.35
C PRO A 82 1.08 17.15 12.27
N TYR A 83 1.51 17.07 11.02
CA TYR A 83 0.81 17.56 9.83
C TYR A 83 0.60 16.40 8.85
N ALA A 84 -0.36 16.55 7.94
CA ALA A 84 -0.63 15.54 6.92
C ALA A 84 0.63 15.28 6.07
N ILE A 85 1.12 14.04 6.12
CA ILE A 85 2.18 13.52 5.26
C ILE A 85 1.76 12.13 4.81
N PHE A 86 1.78 11.93 3.50
CA PHE A 86 1.52 10.66 2.86
C PHE A 86 2.77 10.22 2.10
N TYR A 87 3.35 9.09 2.51
CA TYR A 87 4.40 8.44 1.74
C TYR A 87 3.76 7.73 0.54
N CYS A 88 3.86 8.34 -0.63
CA CYS A 88 3.39 7.78 -1.89
C CYS A 88 4.53 7.12 -2.65
N HIS A 89 4.29 5.96 -3.23
CA HIS A 89 5.26 5.29 -4.08
C HIS A 89 4.63 4.44 -5.18
N TYR A 90 5.44 4.19 -6.22
CA TYR A 90 5.18 3.31 -7.34
C TYR A 90 6.42 2.45 -7.56
N GLN A 91 6.21 1.16 -7.79
CA GLN A 91 7.26 0.20 -8.08
C GLN A 91 7.11 -0.30 -9.52
N GLU A 92 8.21 -0.28 -10.28
CA GLU A 92 8.26 -0.81 -11.66
C GLU A 92 8.14 -2.34 -11.70
N SER A 93 8.63 -3.03 -10.67
CA SER A 93 8.47 -4.48 -10.55
C SER A 93 7.02 -4.84 -10.26
N GLU A 94 6.63 -6.04 -10.71
CA GLU A 94 5.24 -6.50 -10.59
C GLU A 94 4.77 -6.44 -9.15
N SER A 95 3.64 -5.76 -8.95
CA SER A 95 2.90 -5.75 -7.70
C SER A 95 1.45 -6.11 -8.01
N LYS A 96 0.80 -6.81 -7.09
CA LYS A 96 -0.59 -7.26 -7.21
C LYS A 96 -1.43 -6.66 -6.10
N VAL A 97 -2.66 -6.26 -6.42
CA VAL A 97 -3.62 -5.75 -5.43
C VAL A 97 -4.70 -6.80 -5.21
N PHE A 98 -5.12 -6.97 -3.96
CA PHE A 98 -6.19 -7.87 -3.57
C PHE A 98 -7.22 -7.15 -2.70
N LYS A 99 -8.48 -7.54 -2.87
CA LYS A 99 -9.53 -7.35 -1.86
C LYS A 99 -9.62 -8.62 -1.02
N VAL A 100 -9.69 -8.46 0.30
CA VAL A 100 -9.72 -9.56 1.25
C VAL A 100 -10.79 -9.29 2.29
N LEU A 101 -11.71 -10.24 2.48
CA LEU A 101 -12.70 -10.17 3.55
C LEU A 101 -12.08 -10.77 4.83
N LEU A 102 -12.00 -9.95 5.87
CA LEU A 102 -11.45 -10.29 7.17
C LEU A 102 -12.52 -10.29 8.25
N ASP A 103 -12.36 -11.21 9.19
CA ASP A 103 -13.16 -11.32 10.41
C ASP A 103 -12.27 -11.18 11.64
N GLY A 104 -12.52 -10.15 12.43
CA GLY A 104 -11.85 -9.92 13.71
C GLY A 104 -12.42 -10.82 14.82
N GLU A 105 -11.62 -11.07 15.84
CA GLU A 105 -12.08 -11.81 17.04
C GLU A 105 -13.22 -11.10 17.78
N ASN A 106 -13.39 -9.79 17.56
CA ASN A 106 -14.48 -8.98 18.10
C ASN A 106 -15.70 -8.85 17.17
N GLU A 107 -15.87 -9.79 16.22
CA GLU A 107 -16.92 -9.78 15.20
C GLU A 107 -16.83 -8.61 14.20
N GLU A 108 -15.72 -7.88 14.20
CA GLU A 108 -15.46 -6.84 13.21
C GLU A 108 -15.29 -7.43 11.82
N LYS A 109 -16.04 -6.89 10.86
CA LYS A 109 -15.88 -7.23 9.44
C LYS A 109 -15.13 -6.12 8.73
N VAL A 110 -14.10 -6.50 7.97
CA VAL A 110 -13.27 -5.58 7.19
C VAL A 110 -13.16 -6.07 5.75
N GLU A 111 -13.46 -5.22 4.77
CA GLU A 111 -12.99 -5.39 3.40
C GLU A 111 -11.62 -4.72 3.28
N ALA A 112 -10.56 -5.50 3.42
CA ALA A 112 -9.20 -5.01 3.41
C ALA A 112 -8.61 -4.99 2.01
N VAL A 113 -7.81 -3.95 1.74
CA VAL A 113 -6.92 -3.91 0.58
C VAL A 113 -5.57 -4.46 0.99
N ALA A 114 -5.03 -5.38 0.19
CA ALA A 114 -3.67 -5.87 0.33
C ALA A 114 -2.88 -5.65 -0.95
N VAL A 115 -1.59 -5.36 -0.82
CA VAL A 115 -0.65 -5.34 -1.95
C VAL A 115 0.43 -6.37 -1.71
N CYS A 116 0.75 -7.12 -2.76
CA CYS A 116 1.89 -8.03 -2.82
C CYS A 116 2.92 -7.50 -3.80
N HIS A 117 4.15 -7.32 -3.36
CA HIS A 117 5.30 -7.04 -4.21
C HIS A 117 5.93 -8.36 -4.64
N MET A 118 5.84 -8.68 -5.93
CA MET A 118 6.19 -10.00 -6.46
C MET A 118 7.70 -10.19 -6.64
N ASP A 119 8.43 -9.09 -6.84
CA ASP A 119 9.89 -9.07 -6.92
C ASP A 119 10.46 -8.07 -5.91
N THR A 120 11.12 -8.63 -4.89
CA THR A 120 11.78 -7.91 -3.79
C THR A 120 13.30 -7.96 -3.88
N SER A 121 13.87 -8.43 -5.00
CA SER A 121 15.32 -8.62 -5.18
C SER A 121 16.14 -7.33 -5.03
N ARG A 122 15.51 -6.18 -5.26
CA ARG A 122 16.13 -4.85 -5.17
C ARG A 122 15.91 -4.15 -3.84
N TRP A 123 15.18 -4.76 -2.92
CA TRP A 123 14.93 -4.19 -1.60
C TRP A 123 16.20 -4.30 -0.75
N SER A 124 16.35 -3.38 0.21
CA SER A 124 17.44 -3.45 1.18
C SER A 124 17.33 -4.76 1.99
N PRO A 125 18.42 -5.53 2.15
CA PRO A 125 18.42 -6.73 3.00
C PRO A 125 17.99 -6.45 4.45
N GLU A 126 18.14 -5.22 4.91
CA GLU A 126 17.74 -4.74 6.24
C GLU A 126 16.25 -4.34 6.32
N HIS A 127 15.49 -4.43 5.21
CA HIS A 127 14.07 -4.11 5.19
C HIS A 127 13.31 -4.99 6.18
N VAL A 128 12.44 -4.36 6.98
CA VAL A 128 11.81 -5.01 8.15
C VAL A 128 11.03 -6.29 7.79
N SER A 129 10.46 -6.35 6.59
CA SER A 129 9.72 -7.52 6.10
C SER A 129 10.56 -8.79 6.11
N PHE A 130 11.85 -8.71 5.78
CA PHE A 130 12.74 -9.88 5.72
C PHE A 130 12.99 -10.48 7.09
N ARG A 131 13.07 -9.63 8.13
CA ARG A 131 13.16 -10.08 9.53
C ARG A 131 11.86 -10.68 10.04
N VAL A 132 10.71 -10.05 9.70
CA VAL A 132 9.39 -10.52 10.16
C VAL A 132 9.01 -11.85 9.52
N LEU A 133 9.30 -12.02 8.22
CA LEU A 133 8.91 -13.21 7.45
C LEU A 133 9.99 -14.30 7.45
N GLY A 134 11.22 -13.99 7.86
CA GLY A 134 12.34 -14.96 7.84
C GLY A 134 12.77 -15.35 6.43
N ILE A 135 12.70 -14.40 5.48
CA ILE A 135 13.03 -14.60 4.06
C ILE A 135 14.10 -13.60 3.60
N GLU A 136 14.74 -13.87 2.47
CA GLU A 136 15.77 -13.00 1.88
C GLU A 136 15.23 -12.20 0.68
N PRO A 137 15.86 -11.07 0.31
CA PRO A 137 15.51 -10.33 -0.90
C PRO A 137 15.40 -11.23 -2.15
N GLY A 138 14.28 -11.16 -2.86
CA GLY A 138 14.05 -11.91 -4.10
C GLY A 138 13.70 -13.39 -3.92
N SER A 139 13.73 -13.92 -2.68
CA SER A 139 13.39 -15.33 -2.43
C SER A 139 11.88 -15.60 -2.45
N SER A 140 11.05 -14.59 -2.14
CA SER A 140 9.59 -14.68 -2.14
C SER A 140 8.93 -13.30 -2.27
N PRO A 141 7.66 -13.25 -2.72
CA PRO A 141 6.84 -12.05 -2.66
C PRO A 141 6.64 -11.57 -1.22
N VAL A 142 6.47 -10.27 -1.04
CA VAL A 142 6.09 -9.67 0.25
C VAL A 142 4.72 -9.02 0.11
N CYS A 143 3.75 -9.48 0.91
CA CYS A 143 2.41 -8.93 0.96
C CYS A 143 2.16 -8.17 2.27
N HIS A 144 1.36 -7.11 2.21
CA HIS A 144 0.89 -6.42 3.39
C HIS A 144 -0.50 -5.83 3.18
N PHE A 145 -1.26 -5.74 4.27
CA PHE A 145 -2.55 -5.05 4.31
C PHE A 145 -2.38 -3.54 4.44
N PHE A 146 -3.37 -2.81 3.94
CA PHE A 146 -3.44 -1.36 4.04
C PHE A 146 -4.38 -0.98 5.18
N PRO A 147 -3.95 -0.18 6.15
CA PRO A 147 -4.85 0.56 7.04
C PRO A 147 -5.92 1.37 6.29
N ALA A 148 -7.03 1.67 6.95
CA ALA A 148 -8.17 2.38 6.35
C ALA A 148 -7.84 3.80 5.85
N ASP A 149 -6.86 4.45 6.49
CA ASP A 149 -6.35 5.78 6.15
C ASP A 149 -5.24 5.75 5.08
N ASN A 150 -4.94 4.57 4.51
CA ASN A 150 -4.03 4.42 3.38
C ASN A 150 -4.79 4.19 2.08
N LEU A 151 -4.23 4.69 0.98
CA LEU A 151 -4.90 4.72 -0.32
C LEU A 151 -4.08 3.97 -1.36
N VAL A 152 -4.75 3.19 -2.21
CA VAL A 152 -4.17 2.55 -3.39
C VAL A 152 -4.89 3.06 -4.63
N TRP A 153 -4.15 3.73 -5.51
CA TRP A 153 -4.66 4.21 -6.79
C TRP A 153 -4.34 3.20 -7.87
N ILE A 154 -5.32 2.94 -8.73
CA ILE A 154 -5.16 2.08 -9.90
C ILE A 154 -5.83 2.70 -11.14
N PRO A 155 -5.23 2.55 -12.34
CA PRO A 155 -5.83 3.05 -13.57
C PRO A 155 -7.13 2.28 -13.90
N ILE A 156 -8.08 2.98 -14.51
CA ILE A 156 -9.31 2.42 -15.05
C ILE A 156 -9.15 2.39 -16.57
N PHE A 157 -9.18 1.20 -17.15
CA PHE A 157 -9.28 1.06 -18.59
C PHE A 157 -10.74 0.83 -18.97
N PRO A 158 -11.25 1.49 -20.02
CA PRO A 158 -12.53 1.10 -20.60
C PRO A 158 -12.42 -0.37 -21.05
N SER A 159 -13.46 -1.14 -20.73
CA SER A 159 -13.65 -2.51 -21.22
C SER A 159 -14.04 -2.51 -22.69
#